data_AF-A0A951CPK2-F1
#
_entry.id   AF-A0A951CPK2-F1
#
_cell.length_a   1.000
_cell.length_b   1.000
_cell.length_c   1.000
_cell.angle_alpha   90.00
_cell.angle_beta   90.00
_cell.angle_gamma   90.00
#
_symmetry.space_group_name_H-M   'P 1'
#
loop_
_entity.id
_entity.type
_entity.pdbx_description
1 polymer ?
#
loop_
_entity_poly.entity_id
_entity_poly.type
_entity_poly.pdbx_seq_one_letter_code
_entity_poly.pdbx_strand_id
1 'polypeptide(L)' 'GGLGGCPFAPGATGNIATEDLVYLLTDSGIEVDVGLQAAIAAAEVARSVVGHELPGALLRAGDRRRD' A
#
# COMPACT_ATOMS: atom_id res chain seq x y z
N GLY A 1 0.55 2.00 -1.87
CA GLY A 1 1.86 1.71 -2.46
C GLY A 1 3.03 2.03 -1.55
N GLY A 2 2.94 2.97 -0.61
CA GLY A 2 4.10 3.42 0.18
C GLY A 2 4.92 4.52 -0.51
N LEU A 3 4.21 5.50 -1.07
CA LEU A 3 4.78 6.63 -1.80
C LEU A 3 5.59 7.57 -0.89
N GLY A 4 6.53 8.29 -1.51
CA GLY A 4 7.36 9.30 -0.87
C GLY A 4 8.81 8.85 -0.72
N GLY A 5 9.54 9.59 0.11
CA GLY A 5 10.97 9.43 0.36
C GLY A 5 11.55 10.78 0.74
N CYS A 6 12.73 10.79 1.36
CA CYS A 6 13.40 12.03 1.74
C CYS A 6 14.45 12.41 0.69
N PRO A 7 14.38 13.60 0.07
CA PRO A 7 15.39 14.02 -0.91
C PRO A 7 16.77 14.25 -0.27
N PHE A 8 16.83 14.40 1.06
CA PHE A 8 18.07 14.64 1.81
C PHE A 8 18.66 13.37 2.43
N ALA A 9 17.94 12.24 2.42
CA ALA A 9 18.39 10.98 2.99
C ALA A 9 18.27 9.86 1.94
N PRO A 10 19.34 9.58 1.17
CA PRO A 10 19.34 8.55 0.15
C PRO A 10 18.89 7.20 0.73
N GLY A 11 17.90 6.57 0.10
CA GLY A 11 17.35 5.28 0.52
C GLY A 11 16.35 5.35 1.68
N ALA A 12 16.01 6.54 2.18
CA ALA A 12 14.89 6.68 3.12
C ALA A 12 13.60 6.17 2.46
N THR A 13 12.90 5.28 3.15
CA THR A 13 11.62 4.75 2.68
C THR A 13 10.58 5.86 2.59
N GLY A 14 9.57 5.64 1.76
CA GLY A 14 8.38 6.48 1.73
C GLY A 14 7.50 6.32 2.97
N ASN A 15 6.26 6.77 2.85
CA ASN A 15 5.25 6.60 3.89
C ASN A 15 4.84 5.12 4.03
N ILE A 16 4.12 4.82 5.11
CA ILE A 16 3.40 3.55 5.23
C ILE A 16 2.47 3.36 4.03
N ALA A 17 2.45 2.16 3.46
CA ALA A 17 1.55 1.81 2.38
C ALA A 17 0.11 1.70 2.92
N THR A 18 -0.82 2.45 2.34
CA THR A 18 -2.22 2.50 2.79
C THR A 18 -2.88 1.14 2.78
N GLU A 19 -2.69 0.35 1.74
CA GLU A 19 -3.20 -1.02 1.60
C GLU A 19 -2.66 -1.96 2.68
N ASP A 20 -1.38 -1.83 3.05
CA ASP A 20 -0.77 -2.63 4.11
C ASP A 20 -1.33 -2.22 5.49
N LEU A 21 -1.58 -0.92 5.70
CA LEU A 21 -2.20 -0.41 6.92
C LEU A 21 -3.67 -0.84 7.04
N VAL A 22 -4.46 -0.72 5.97
CA VAL A 22 -5.86 -1.15 5.93
C VAL A 22 -5.96 -2.64 6.21
N TYR A 23 -5.08 -3.45 5.61
CA TYR A 23 -4.99 -4.87 5.88
C TYR A 23 -4.72 -5.14 7.36
N LEU A 24 -3.69 -4.51 7.94
CA LEU A 24 -3.33 -4.68 9.35
C LEU A 24 -4.47 -4.31 10.30
N LEU A 25 -5.10 -3.15 10.09
CA LEU A 25 -6.18 -2.66 10.95
C LEU A 25 -7.38 -3.62 10.89
N THR A 26 -7.78 -4.01 9.68
CA THR A 26 -8.89 -4.93 9.48
C THR A 26 -8.61 -6.30 10.10
N ASP A 27 -7.41 -6.85 9.93
CA ASP A 27 -7.01 -8.14 10.50
C ASP A 27 -6.91 -8.07 12.04
N SER A 28 -6.62 -6.89 12.59
CA SER A 28 -6.62 -6.62 14.03
C SER A 28 -8.00 -6.36 14.63
N GLY A 29 -9.07 -6.48 13.84
CA GLY A 29 -10.45 -6.22 14.28
C GLY A 29 -10.77 -4.73 14.50
N ILE A 30 -9.96 -3.83 13.93
CA ILE A 30 -10.21 -2.39 13.95
C ILE A 30 -11.01 -2.02 12.71
N GLU A 31 -12.15 -1.37 12.91
CA GLU A 31 -13.00 -0.90 11.82
C GLU A 31 -12.33 0.24 11.04
N VAL A 32 -12.38 0.13 9.71
CA VAL A 32 -11.91 1.16 8.78
C VAL A 32 -12.92 1.29 7.65
N ASP A 33 -13.18 2.53 7.21
CA ASP A 33 -14.11 2.82 6.11
C ASP A 33 -13.40 2.85 4.74
N VAL A 34 -12.39 1.99 4.58
CA VAL A 34 -11.57 1.90 3.37
C VAL A 34 -11.57 0.46 2.86
N GLY A 35 -12.07 0.24 1.64
CA GLY A 35 -12.07 -1.08 1.02
C GLY A 35 -10.66 -1.54 0.63
N LEU A 36 -10.20 -2.68 1.16
CA LEU A 36 -8.86 -3.22 0.91
C LEU A 36 -8.57 -3.42 -0.58
N GLN A 37 -9.50 -4.03 -1.33
CA GLN A 37 -9.33 -4.24 -2.78
C GLN A 37 -9.20 -2.92 -3.54
N ALA A 38 -9.99 -1.91 -3.15
CA ALA A 38 -9.90 -0.58 -3.73
C ALA A 38 -8.56 0.10 -3.40
N ALA A 39 -8.04 -0.09 -2.18
CA ALA A 39 -6.73 0.43 -1.79
C ALA A 39 -5.58 -0.23 -2.58
N ILE A 40 -5.63 -1.54 -2.81
CA ILE A 40 -4.66 -2.26 -3.66
C ILE A 40 -4.75 -1.75 -5.11
N ALA A 41 -5.96 -1.63 -5.67
CA ALA A 41 -6.15 -1.09 -7.02
C ALA A 41 -5.63 0.35 -7.16
N ALA A 42 -5.82 1.19 -6.14
CA ALA A 42 -5.26 2.54 -6.11
C ALA A 42 -3.73 2.53 -6.06
N ALA A 43 -3.12 1.59 -5.33
CA ALA A 43 -1.68 1.40 -5.30
C ALA A 43 -1.12 0.98 -6.67
N GLU A 44 -1.86 0.17 -7.43
CA GLU A 44 -1.52 -0.20 -8.81
C GLU A 44 -1.53 0.99 -9.78
N VAL A 45 -2.56 1.85 -9.67
CA VAL A 45 -2.61 3.11 -10.42
C VAL A 45 -1.42 3.99 -10.06
N ALA A 46 -1.12 4.14 -8.78
CA ALA A 46 0.03 4.93 -8.33
C ALA A 46 1.35 4.39 -8.89
N ARG A 47 1.58 3.08 -8.85
CA ARG A 47 2.76 2.42 -9.45
C ARG A 47 2.88 2.76 -10.94
N SER A 48 1.77 2.67 -11.67
CA SER A 48 1.73 2.96 -13.10
C SER A 48 2.08 4.43 -13.40
N VAL A 49 1.61 5.37 -12.57
CA VAL A 49 1.85 6.80 -12.74
C VAL A 49 3.30 7.18 -12.42
N VAL A 50 3.88 6.63 -11.35
CA VAL A 50 5.27 6.97 -10.95
C VAL A 50 6.33 6.28 -11.80
N GLY A 51 5.97 5.21 -12.51
CA GLY A 51 6.86 4.52 -13.45
C GLY A 51 7.94 3.66 -12.80
N HIS A 52 7.80 3.33 -11.52
CA HIS A 52 8.70 2.42 -10.80
C HIS A 52 7.93 1.60 -9.75
N GLU A 53 8.53 0.51 -9.30
CA GLU A 53 7.95 -0.34 -8.25
C GLU A 53 7.73 0.44 -6.95
N LEU A 54 6.66 0.09 -6.25
CA LEU A 54 6.30 0.66 -4.95
C LEU A 54 6.46 -0.41 -3.86
N PRO A 55 6.85 -0.02 -2.62
CA PRO A 55 7.27 -0.98 -1.60
C PRO A 55 6.12 -1.78 -0.95
N GLY A 56 4.85 -1.40 -1.15
CA GLY A 56 3.68 -2.03 -0.53
C GLY A 56 3.65 -3.56 -0.70
N ALA A 57 3.42 -4.28 0.40
CA ALA A 57 3.40 -5.73 0.40
C ALA A 57 2.15 -6.29 -0.30
N LEU A 58 0.98 -5.72 0.01
CA LEU A 58 -0.30 -6.14 -0.55
C LEU A 58 -0.41 -5.80 -2.05
N LEU A 59 0.30 -4.77 -2.52
CA LEU A 59 0.44 -4.51 -3.95
C LEU A 59 1.11 -5.67 -4.70
N ARG A 60 2.09 -6.33 -4.09
CA ARG A 60 2.80 -7.47 -4.69
C ARG A 60 2.07 -8.81 -4.49
N ALA A 61 1.48 -8.99 -3.32
CA ALA A 61 0.93 -10.28 -2.90
C ALA A 61 -0.57 -10.43 -3.18
N GLY A 62 -1.31 -9.32 -3.28
CA GLY A 62 -2.77 -9.33 -3.23
C GLY A 62 -3.30 -9.68 -1.84
N ASP A 63 -4.63 -9.66 -1.68
CA ASP A 63 -5.31 -10.08 -0.45
C ASP A 63 -5.18 -11.60 -0.25
N ARG A 64 -5.06 -12.03 1.03
CA ARG A 64 -5.06 -13.44 1.42
C ARG A 64 -6.42 -14.10 1.19
N ARG A 65 -7.51 -13.33 1.27
CA ARG A 65 -8.85 -13.83 1.03
C ARG A 65 -9.08 -13.80 -0.48
N ARG A 66 -8.87 -14.96 -1.13
CA ARG A 66 -9.42 -15.19 -2.46
C ARG A 66 -10.92 -15.41 -2.31
N ASP A 67 -11.69 -14.49 -2.85
CA ASP A 67 -13.03 -14.77 -3.36
C ASP A 67 -12.90 -15.61 -4.65
#